data_AF-A0A224XUG9-F1
#
_entry.id   AF-A0A224XUG9-F1
#
_cell.length_a   1.000
_cell.length_b   1.000
_cell.length_c   1.000
_cell.angle_alpha   90.00
_cell.angle_beta   90.00
_cell.angle_gamma   90.00
#
_symmetry.space_group_name_H-M   'P 1'
#
loop_
_entity.id
_entity.type
_entity.pdbx_description
1 polymer ?
#
loop_
_entity_poly.entity_id
_entity_poly.type
_entity_poly.pdbx_seq_one_letter_code
_entity_poly.pdbx_strand_id
1 'polypeptide(L)'
;MTASYTEISESAGQEEIVTPRPTVLELPSSQADFLNQLDGTVTRHGDMISFVAGDLEAKIKLSSPPATSRQEQLLFGQVTLVEELEAEACVLAASVDSLAEALSETLHGISALTVDCLETYRDVVCKACDSIDNNIKAMYQLMAKCEEMSKSMQHVHKLAAHIKNIKHLLDMFEALPG
;
A
#
# COMPACT_ATOMS: atom_id res chain seq x y z
N MET A 1 10.09 15.58 0.12
CA MET A 1 11.16 15.92 1.07
C MET A 1 11.04 14.97 2.23
N THR A 2 11.97 14.05 2.39
CA THR A 2 12.01 13.04 3.45
C THR A 2 12.87 13.56 4.59
N ALA A 3 12.27 13.90 5.73
CA ALA A 3 13.02 14.24 6.94
C ALA A 3 13.30 12.97 7.74
N SER A 4 14.59 12.71 8.02
CA SER A 4 15.07 11.61 8.87
C SER A 4 14.72 11.85 10.34
N TYR A 5 14.25 10.81 11.02
CA TYR A 5 14.11 10.74 12.47
C TYR A 5 15.47 10.35 13.08
N THR A 6 16.25 11.29 13.61
CA THR A 6 17.41 10.94 14.46
C THR A 6 17.89 12.03 15.43
N GLU A 7 17.04 12.97 15.86
CA GLU A 7 17.48 14.02 16.80
C GLU A 7 16.44 14.35 17.88
N ILE A 8 16.16 13.41 18.80
CA ILE A 8 15.63 13.78 20.12
C ILE A 8 16.18 12.82 21.17
N SER A 9 17.37 13.12 21.71
CA SER A 9 17.86 12.60 22.99
C SER A 9 18.99 13.48 23.52
N GLU A 10 18.71 14.77 23.73
CA GLU A 10 19.52 15.59 24.62
C GLU A 10 18.58 16.37 25.54
N SER A 11 18.46 15.89 26.78
CA SER A 11 17.78 16.61 27.85
C SER A 11 18.63 16.49 29.10
N ALA A 12 19.40 17.57 29.33
CA ALA A 12 19.84 18.09 30.62
C ALA A 12 20.11 17.07 31.75
N GLY A 13 21.38 16.66 31.87
CA GLY A 13 21.90 16.15 33.13
C GLY A 13 21.86 17.27 34.18
N GLN A 14 20.94 17.19 35.14
CA GLN A 14 21.06 17.90 36.39
C GLN A 14 22.25 17.31 37.16
N GLU A 15 23.26 18.15 37.42
CA GLU A 15 24.37 17.83 38.32
C GLU A 15 23.82 17.57 39.73
N GLU A 16 23.58 16.30 40.04
CA GLU A 16 23.32 15.84 41.40
C GLU A 16 24.66 15.91 42.15
N ILE A 17 24.75 16.82 43.14
CA ILE A 17 25.92 16.91 44.03
C ILE A 17 25.98 15.61 44.84
N VAL A 18 26.72 14.63 44.32
CA VAL A 18 27.02 13.38 45.01
C VAL A 18 27.97 13.71 46.16
N THR A 19 27.41 14.03 47.32
CA THR A 19 28.19 14.02 48.55
C THR A 19 28.59 12.56 48.84
N PRO A 20 29.89 12.25 48.99
CA PRO A 20 30.31 10.89 49.28
C PRO A 20 29.71 10.47 50.62
N ARG A 21 28.99 9.34 50.62
CA ARG A 21 28.37 8.79 51.83
C ARG A 21 29.46 8.60 52.89
N PRO A 22 29.37 9.27 54.06
CA PRO A 22 30.39 9.13 55.08
C PRO A 22 30.48 7.68 55.52
N THR A 23 31.67 7.10 55.39
CA THR A 23 31.93 5.68 55.70
C THR A 23 31.93 5.41 57.20
N VAL A 24 32.15 6.46 58.01
CA VAL A 24 32.15 6.40 59.48
C VAL A 24 31.43 7.65 60.01
N LEU A 25 30.46 7.46 60.91
CA LEU A 25 29.84 8.53 61.67
C LEU A 25 30.73 8.80 62.89
N GLU A 26 31.49 9.90 62.88
CA GLU A 26 32.22 10.35 64.08
C GLU A 26 31.20 10.90 65.09
N LEU A 27 30.90 10.12 66.13
CA LEU A 27 30.15 10.62 67.27
C LEU A 27 31.12 11.19 68.32
N PRO A 28 31.01 12.48 68.70
CA PRO A 28 31.76 13.00 69.82
C PRO A 28 31.41 12.20 71.09
N SER A 29 32.40 11.95 71.95
CA SER A 29 32.27 11.09 73.14
C SER A 29 31.10 11.45 74.06
N SER A 30 30.70 12.73 74.09
CA SER A 30 29.52 13.23 74.82
C SER A 30 28.17 12.79 74.24
N GLN A 31 28.11 12.38 72.97
CA GLN A 31 26.87 12.00 72.28
C GLN A 31 26.61 10.49 72.35
N ALA A 32 27.61 9.71 72.77
CA ALA A 32 27.44 8.29 72.99
C ALA A 32 26.57 7.98 74.22
N ASP A 33 26.47 8.91 75.18
CA ASP A 33 25.54 8.81 76.31
C ASP A 33 24.08 9.08 75.90
N PHE A 34 23.87 9.86 74.83
CA PHE A 34 22.54 10.09 74.27
C PHE A 34 21.94 8.81 73.65
N LEU A 35 22.77 7.94 73.07
CA LEU A 35 22.33 6.64 72.56
C LEU A 35 21.80 5.72 73.66
N ASN A 36 22.25 5.88 74.91
CA ASN A 36 21.74 5.12 76.06
C ASN A 36 20.39 5.66 76.57
N GLN A 37 19.99 6.87 76.19
CA GLN A 37 18.64 7.42 76.49
C GLN A 37 17.61 7.08 75.40
N LEU A 38 18.07 6.63 74.24
CA LEU A 38 17.20 6.22 73.15
C LEU A 38 16.69 4.80 73.38
N ASP A 39 15.46 4.55 72.92
CA ASP A 39 14.84 3.23 72.98
C ASP A 39 15.54 2.28 71.97
N GLY A 40 16.49 1.51 72.48
CA GLY A 40 17.31 0.60 71.69
C GLY A 40 18.42 -0.06 72.48
N THR A 41 19.13 -0.98 71.83
CA THR A 41 20.25 -1.70 72.40
C THR A 41 21.57 -1.12 71.90
N VAL A 42 22.40 -0.63 72.81
CA VAL A 42 23.76 -0.17 72.53
C VAL A 42 24.76 -1.29 72.86
N THR A 43 25.58 -1.70 71.88
CA THR A 43 26.69 -2.62 72.08
C THR A 43 28.01 -1.95 71.72
N ARG A 44 28.99 -1.96 72.64
CA ARG A 44 30.33 -1.42 72.39
C ARG A 44 31.34 -2.53 72.22
N HIS A 45 32.09 -2.51 71.12
CA HIS A 45 33.17 -3.46 70.84
C HIS A 45 34.44 -2.69 70.45
N GLY A 46 35.33 -2.46 71.43
CA GLY A 46 36.45 -1.54 71.27
C GLY A 46 35.95 -0.09 71.07
N ASP A 47 36.45 0.58 70.04
CA ASP A 47 36.03 1.94 69.68
C ASP A 47 34.70 1.98 68.90
N MET A 48 34.18 0.82 68.48
CA MET A 48 32.95 0.74 67.71
C MET A 48 31.72 0.69 68.61
N ILE A 49 30.78 1.61 68.39
CA ILE A 49 29.47 1.64 69.05
C ILE A 49 28.41 1.26 68.01
N SER A 50 27.68 0.17 68.27
CA SER A 50 26.51 -0.22 67.50
C SER A 50 25.26 0.10 68.30
N PHE A 51 24.29 0.77 67.67
CA PHE A 51 22.99 1.05 68.23
C PHE A 51 21.92 0.41 67.34
N VAL A 52 21.12 -0.48 67.95
CA VAL A 52 19.97 -1.10 67.31
C VAL A 52 18.73 -0.51 67.97
N ALA A 53 17.97 0.31 67.25
CA ALA A 53 16.71 0.84 67.75
C ALA A 53 15.73 -0.28 68.10
N GLY A 54 14.99 -0.16 69.20
CA GLY A 54 14.00 -1.17 69.62
C GLY A 54 12.85 -1.31 68.62
N ASP A 55 12.58 -0.25 67.87
CA ASP A 55 11.53 -0.14 66.85
C ASP A 55 12.09 -0.18 65.40
N LEU A 56 13.27 -0.76 65.20
CA LEU A 56 13.96 -0.74 63.90
C LEU A 56 13.08 -1.24 62.75
N GLU A 57 12.31 -2.31 62.97
CA GLU A 57 11.37 -2.83 61.97
C GLU A 57 10.29 -1.82 61.58
N ALA A 58 9.72 -1.10 62.55
CA ALA A 58 8.69 -0.09 62.32
C ALA A 58 9.26 1.12 61.57
N LYS A 59 10.46 1.58 61.95
CA LYS A 59 11.16 2.66 61.25
C LYS A 59 11.54 2.28 59.81
N ILE A 60 11.97 1.04 59.57
CA ILE A 60 12.24 0.55 58.20
C ILE A 60 10.95 0.57 57.36
N LYS A 61 9.82 0.11 57.91
CA LYS A 61 8.52 0.15 57.24
C LYS A 61 8.08 1.58 56.87
N LEU A 62 8.32 2.55 57.75
CA LEU A 62 8.00 3.97 57.50
C LEU A 62 8.98 4.66 56.54
N SER A 63 10.22 4.16 56.45
CA SER A 63 11.26 4.70 55.54
C SER A 63 11.10 4.28 54.08
N SER A 64 10.28 3.27 53.80
CA SER A 64 9.97 2.83 52.44
C SER A 64 8.70 3.53 51.92
N PRO A 65 8.66 3.96 50.65
CA PRO A 65 7.41 4.43 50.04
C PRO A 65 6.34 3.33 50.17
N PRO A 66 5.07 3.65 50.50
CA PRO A 66 4.04 2.65 50.74
C PRO A 66 3.92 1.73 49.52
N ALA A 67 4.14 0.42 49.73
CA ALA A 67 4.17 -0.58 48.65
C ALA A 67 2.85 -0.63 47.85
N THR A 68 1.74 -0.20 48.46
CA THR A 68 0.40 -0.16 47.84
C THR A 68 0.35 0.74 46.60
N SER A 69 1.03 1.89 46.59
CA SER A 69 0.89 2.85 45.48
C SER A 69 1.62 2.43 44.20
N ARG A 70 2.75 1.73 44.30
CA ARG A 70 3.50 1.28 43.11
C ARG A 70 2.81 0.13 42.39
N GLN A 71 2.20 -0.79 43.13
CA GLN A 71 1.54 -1.94 42.53
C GLN A 71 0.21 -1.56 41.87
N GLU A 72 -0.54 -0.63 42.47
CA GLU A 72 -1.73 -0.02 41.87
C GLU A 72 -1.39 0.85 40.65
N GLN A 73 -0.32 1.64 40.69
CA GLN A 73 0.13 2.44 39.53
C GLN A 73 0.62 1.57 38.36
N LEU A 74 1.31 0.47 38.63
CA LEU A 74 1.75 -0.48 37.60
C LEU A 74 0.57 -1.21 36.96
N LEU A 75 -0.39 -1.69 37.75
CA LEU A 75 -1.60 -2.31 37.21
C LEU A 75 -2.42 -1.31 36.39
N PHE A 76 -2.59 -0.09 36.88
CA PHE A 76 -3.36 0.94 36.19
C PHE A 76 -2.71 1.33 34.86
N GLY A 77 -1.39 1.55 34.84
CA GLY A 77 -0.66 1.85 33.60
C GLY A 77 -0.62 0.68 32.61
N GLN A 78 -0.74 -0.57 33.09
CA GLN A 78 -0.79 -1.75 32.23
C GLN A 78 -2.18 -1.94 31.61
N VAL A 79 -3.25 -1.61 32.34
CA VAL A 79 -4.63 -1.62 31.80
C VAL A 79 -4.80 -0.55 30.73
N THR A 80 -4.29 0.67 30.93
CA THR A 80 -4.38 1.75 29.93
C THR A 80 -3.62 1.41 28.64
N LEU A 81 -2.46 0.74 28.74
CA LEU A 81 -1.68 0.33 27.58
C LEU A 81 -2.39 -0.75 26.74
N VAL A 82 -3.12 -1.66 27.39
CA VAL A 82 -3.91 -2.68 26.70
C VAL A 82 -5.13 -2.04 26.04
N GLU A 83 -5.80 -1.09 26.69
CA GLU A 83 -6.90 -0.32 26.10
C GLU A 83 -6.44 0.49 24.87
N GLU A 84 -5.26 1.15 24.94
CA GLU A 84 -4.67 1.86 23.80
C GLU A 84 -4.31 0.90 22.66
N LEU A 85 -3.71 -0.27 22.97
CA LEU A 85 -3.39 -1.28 21.96
C LEU A 85 -4.65 -1.88 21.32
N GLU A 86 -5.71 -2.11 22.10
CA GLU A 86 -7.00 -2.59 21.62
C GLU A 86 -7.65 -1.55 20.70
N ALA A 87 -7.62 -0.26 21.08
CA ALA A 87 -8.13 0.82 20.25
C ALA A 87 -7.37 0.89 18.91
N GLU A 88 -6.04 0.84 18.93
CA GLU A 88 -5.22 0.88 17.71
C GLU A 88 -5.43 -0.38 16.85
N ALA A 89 -5.56 -1.56 17.46
CA ALA A 89 -5.88 -2.79 16.75
C ALA A 89 -7.28 -2.72 16.09
N CYS A 90 -8.25 -2.10 16.76
CA CYS A 90 -9.59 -1.91 16.21
C CYS A 90 -9.59 -0.93 15.03
N VAL A 91 -8.81 0.15 15.11
CA VAL A 91 -8.62 1.10 14.00
C VAL A 91 -7.92 0.41 12.82
N LEU A 92 -6.88 -0.38 13.08
CA LEU A 92 -6.19 -1.13 12.04
C LEU A 92 -7.11 -2.15 11.35
N ALA A 93 -7.91 -2.89 12.13
CA ALA A 93 -8.91 -3.81 11.58
C ALA A 93 -9.90 -3.07 10.65
N ALA A 94 -10.46 -1.95 11.11
CA ALA A 94 -11.36 -1.14 10.29
C ALA A 94 -10.70 -0.59 9.02
N SER A 95 -9.41 -0.25 9.09
CA SER A 95 -8.63 0.19 7.91
C SER A 95 -8.42 -0.95 6.91
N VAL A 96 -8.16 -2.17 7.37
CA VAL A 96 -8.03 -3.37 6.52
C VAL A 96 -9.37 -3.71 5.88
N ASP A 97 -10.47 -3.64 6.62
CA ASP A 97 -11.82 -3.85 6.09
C ASP A 97 -12.14 -2.83 4.99
N SER A 98 -11.82 -1.55 5.22
CA SER A 98 -12.00 -0.48 4.22
C SER A 98 -11.15 -0.73 2.96
N LEU A 99 -9.91 -1.21 3.12
CA LEU A 99 -9.04 -1.55 1.99
C LEU A 99 -9.57 -2.76 1.22
N ALA A 100 -10.05 -3.78 1.91
CA ALA A 100 -10.63 -4.98 1.30
C ALA A 100 -11.88 -4.65 0.50
N GLU A 101 -12.75 -3.77 1.03
CA GLU A 101 -13.94 -3.29 0.33
C GLU A 101 -13.55 -2.48 -0.92
N ALA A 102 -12.61 -1.54 -0.81
CA ALA A 102 -12.12 -0.75 -1.94
C ALA A 102 -11.47 -1.62 -3.04
N LEU A 103 -10.72 -2.66 -2.65
CA LEU A 103 -10.15 -3.63 -3.59
C LEU A 103 -11.24 -4.42 -4.30
N SER A 104 -12.25 -4.87 -3.57
CA SER A 104 -13.39 -5.61 -4.13
C SER A 104 -14.14 -4.75 -5.15
N GLU A 105 -14.43 -3.48 -4.83
CA GLU A 105 -15.08 -2.54 -5.74
C GLU A 105 -14.23 -2.28 -6.98
N THR A 106 -12.93 -2.03 -6.81
CA THR A 106 -11.99 -1.78 -7.93
C THR A 106 -11.88 -3.01 -8.84
N LEU A 107 -11.76 -4.21 -8.27
CA LEU A 107 -11.69 -5.46 -9.04
C LEU A 107 -13.00 -5.74 -9.78
N HIS A 108 -14.14 -5.44 -9.16
CA HIS A 108 -15.43 -5.57 -9.84
C HIS A 108 -15.54 -4.59 -11.01
N GLY A 109 -15.10 -3.33 -10.83
CA GLY A 109 -15.01 -2.34 -11.90
C GLY A 109 -14.10 -2.78 -13.06
N ILE A 110 -12.92 -3.31 -12.76
CA ILE A 110 -11.99 -3.86 -13.77
C ILE A 110 -12.62 -5.06 -14.50
N SER A 111 -13.30 -5.94 -13.76
CA SER A 111 -13.97 -7.12 -14.34
C SER A 111 -15.10 -6.71 -15.28
N ALA A 112 -15.91 -5.73 -14.90
CA ALA A 112 -16.96 -5.17 -15.75
C ALA A 112 -16.37 -4.56 -17.03
N LEU A 113 -15.32 -3.74 -16.92
CA LEU A 113 -14.67 -3.13 -18.08
C LEU A 113 -14.03 -4.18 -19.02
N THR A 114 -13.52 -5.27 -18.46
CA THR A 114 -13.00 -6.40 -19.24
C THR A 114 -14.11 -7.10 -20.02
N VAL A 115 -15.28 -7.29 -19.41
CA VAL A 115 -16.47 -7.83 -20.09
C VAL A 115 -16.89 -6.91 -21.23
N ASP A 116 -17.02 -5.61 -20.99
CA ASP A 116 -17.40 -4.62 -22.01
C ASP A 116 -16.43 -4.60 -23.20
N CYS A 117 -15.13 -4.74 -22.92
CA CYS A 117 -14.10 -4.85 -23.95
C CYS A 117 -14.26 -6.12 -24.81
N LEU A 118 -14.54 -7.26 -24.19
CA LEU A 118 -14.78 -8.52 -24.91
C LEU A 118 -16.08 -8.47 -25.73
N GLU A 119 -17.14 -7.84 -25.22
CA GLU A 119 -18.37 -7.65 -25.96
C GLU A 119 -18.17 -6.73 -27.18
N THR A 120 -17.47 -5.62 -26.99
CA THR A 120 -17.12 -4.70 -28.09
C THR A 120 -16.28 -5.43 -29.15
N TYR A 121 -15.30 -6.23 -28.73
CA TYR A 121 -14.47 -7.01 -29.65
C TYR A 121 -15.30 -8.01 -30.46
N ARG A 122 -16.17 -8.78 -29.79
CA ARG A 122 -17.11 -9.71 -30.43
C ARG A 122 -17.93 -8.98 -31.50
N ASP A 123 -18.51 -7.84 -31.16
CA ASP A 123 -19.39 -7.10 -32.07
C ASP A 123 -18.64 -6.54 -33.29
N VAL A 124 -17.42 -6.04 -33.10
CA VAL A 124 -16.56 -5.57 -34.21
C VAL A 124 -16.19 -6.72 -35.14
N VAL A 125 -15.84 -7.89 -34.59
CA VAL A 125 -15.54 -9.08 -35.39
C VAL A 125 -16.77 -9.52 -36.18
N CYS A 126 -17.95 -9.59 -35.57
CA CYS A 126 -19.19 -9.92 -36.28
C CYS A 126 -19.49 -8.93 -37.41
N LYS A 127 -19.40 -7.62 -37.15
CA LYS A 127 -19.60 -6.58 -38.18
C LYS A 127 -18.58 -6.69 -39.33
N ALA A 128 -17.33 -7.04 -39.01
CA ALA A 128 -16.30 -7.27 -40.02
C ALA A 128 -16.64 -8.50 -40.89
N CYS A 129 -17.08 -9.61 -40.28
CA CYS A 129 -17.54 -10.79 -41.00
C CYS A 129 -18.72 -10.46 -41.93
N ASP A 130 -19.71 -9.72 -41.45
CA ASP A 130 -20.87 -9.30 -42.27
C ASP A 130 -20.45 -8.40 -43.44
N SER A 131 -19.52 -7.47 -43.21
CA SER A 131 -18.97 -6.60 -44.26
C SER A 131 -18.22 -7.39 -45.33
N ILE A 132 -17.41 -8.37 -44.92
CA ILE A 132 -16.69 -9.26 -45.84
C ILE A 132 -17.66 -10.15 -46.61
N ASP A 133 -18.69 -10.70 -45.98
CA ASP A 133 -19.72 -11.51 -46.67
C ASP A 133 -20.47 -10.69 -47.73
N ASN A 134 -20.83 -9.45 -47.40
CA ASN A 134 -21.40 -8.51 -48.35
C ASN A 134 -20.43 -8.19 -49.51
N ASN A 135 -19.13 -8.05 -49.22
CA ASN A 135 -18.12 -7.84 -50.23
C ASN A 135 -17.97 -9.04 -51.18
N ILE A 136 -17.98 -10.27 -50.64
CA ILE A 136 -17.94 -11.51 -51.44
C ILE A 136 -19.15 -11.57 -52.37
N LYS A 137 -20.36 -11.29 -51.86
CA LYS A 137 -21.58 -11.21 -52.67
C LYS A 137 -21.45 -10.16 -53.79
N ALA A 138 -20.94 -8.97 -53.47
CA ALA A 138 -20.70 -7.91 -54.45
C ALA A 138 -19.68 -8.32 -55.52
N MET A 139 -18.61 -9.04 -55.14
CA MET A 139 -17.62 -9.60 -56.07
C MET A 139 -18.27 -10.59 -57.05
N TYR A 140 -19.15 -11.48 -56.60
CA TYR A 140 -19.88 -12.39 -57.48
C TYR A 140 -20.86 -11.66 -58.40
N GLN A 141 -21.55 -10.64 -57.90
CA GLN A 141 -22.41 -9.79 -58.74
C GLN A 141 -21.61 -9.05 -59.82
N LEU A 142 -20.44 -8.51 -59.45
CA LEU A 142 -19.51 -7.87 -60.39
C LEU A 142 -19.05 -8.86 -61.47
N MET A 143 -18.70 -10.10 -61.06
CA MET A 143 -18.28 -11.14 -61.99
C MET A 143 -19.37 -11.43 -63.04
N ALA A 144 -20.62 -11.59 -62.61
CA ALA A 144 -21.75 -11.80 -63.51
C ALA A 144 -21.94 -10.61 -64.47
N LYS A 145 -21.80 -9.37 -63.96
CA LYS A 145 -21.91 -8.16 -64.79
C LYS A 145 -20.77 -8.01 -65.79
N CYS A 146 -19.55 -8.39 -65.43
CA CYS A 146 -18.42 -8.43 -66.36
C CYS A 146 -18.67 -9.43 -67.49
N GLU A 147 -19.23 -10.60 -67.19
CA GLU A 147 -19.55 -11.59 -68.22
C GLU A 147 -20.65 -11.11 -69.17
N GLU A 148 -21.71 -10.49 -68.62
CA GLU A 148 -22.78 -9.89 -69.43
C GLU A 148 -22.25 -8.77 -70.34
N MET A 149 -21.40 -7.88 -69.78
CA MET A 149 -20.73 -6.83 -70.54
C MET A 149 -19.86 -7.40 -71.66
N SER A 150 -19.07 -8.44 -71.37
CA SER A 150 -18.22 -9.12 -72.36
C SER A 150 -19.05 -9.70 -73.51
N LYS A 151 -20.19 -10.32 -73.21
CA LYS A 151 -21.14 -10.82 -74.23
C LYS A 151 -21.69 -9.68 -75.09
N SER A 152 -22.10 -8.57 -74.46
CA SER A 152 -22.61 -7.39 -75.18
C SER A 152 -21.55 -6.79 -76.13
N MET A 153 -20.28 -6.74 -75.70
CA MET A 153 -19.16 -6.21 -76.50
C MET A 153 -18.88 -6.98 -77.80
N GLN A 154 -19.36 -8.22 -77.95
CA GLN A 154 -19.18 -8.98 -79.19
C GLN A 154 -19.71 -8.27 -80.44
N HIS A 155 -20.78 -7.47 -80.31
CA HIS A 155 -21.33 -6.67 -81.41
C HIS A 155 -20.37 -5.59 -81.90
N VAL A 156 -19.63 -4.96 -80.97
CA VAL A 156 -18.64 -3.93 -81.28
C VAL A 156 -17.48 -4.54 -82.07
N HIS A 157 -17.02 -5.75 -81.70
CA HIS A 157 -15.99 -6.47 -82.46
C HIS A 157 -16.44 -6.81 -83.89
N LYS A 158 -17.70 -7.24 -84.06
CA LYS A 158 -18.29 -7.49 -85.39
C LYS A 158 -18.33 -6.20 -86.22
N LEU A 159 -18.80 -5.10 -85.64
CA LEU A 159 -18.83 -3.79 -86.31
C LEU A 159 -17.43 -3.36 -86.75
N ALA A 160 -16.42 -3.51 -85.89
CA ALA A 160 -15.03 -3.19 -86.22
C ALA A 160 -14.51 -4.00 -87.42
N ALA A 161 -14.90 -5.28 -87.54
CA ALA A 161 -14.57 -6.10 -88.70
C ALA A 161 -15.24 -5.59 -89.99
N HIS A 162 -16.52 -5.20 -89.92
CA HIS A 162 -17.22 -4.59 -91.06
C HIS A 162 -16.53 -3.30 -91.52
N ILE A 163 -16.13 -2.43 -90.60
CA ILE A 163 -15.40 -1.19 -90.92
C ILE A 163 -14.07 -1.51 -91.62
N LYS A 164 -13.31 -2.50 -91.14
CA LYS A 164 -12.07 -2.94 -91.79
C LYS A 164 -12.29 -3.44 -93.22
N ASN A 165 -13.35 -4.20 -93.45
CA ASN A 165 -13.69 -4.69 -94.79
C ASN A 165 -14.05 -3.53 -95.73
N ILE A 166 -14.82 -2.55 -95.26
CA ILE A 166 -15.15 -1.34 -96.02
C ILE A 166 -13.87 -0.59 -96.38
N LYS A 167 -12.96 -0.39 -95.42
CA LYS A 167 -11.66 0.24 -95.66
C LYS A 167 -10.85 -0.51 -96.72
N HIS A 168 -10.77 -1.84 -96.63
CA HIS A 168 -10.04 -2.63 -97.63
C HIS A 168 -10.64 -2.48 -99.03
N LEU A 169 -11.97 -2.47 -99.14
CA LEU A 169 -12.65 -2.29 -100.42
C LEU A 169 -12.39 -0.90 -101.02
N LEU A 170 -12.36 0.14 -100.16
CA LEU A 170 -11.96 1.50 -100.52
C LEU A 170 -10.51 1.53 -101.04
N ASP A 171 -9.58 0.93 -100.29
CA ASP A 171 -8.15 0.90 -100.67
C ASP A 171 -7.95 0.19 -102.03
N MET A 172 -8.72 -0.87 -102.33
CA MET A 172 -8.71 -1.53 -103.65
C MET A 172 -9.26 -0.63 -104.77
N PHE A 173 -10.33 0.11 -104.50
CA PHE A 173 -10.92 1.05 -105.46
C PHE A 173 -9.96 2.18 -105.80
N GLU A 174 -9.24 2.71 -104.81
CA GLU A 174 -8.22 3.74 -105.00
C GLU A 174 -7.00 3.25 -105.79
N ALA A 175 -6.70 1.95 -105.75
CA ALA A 175 -5.57 1.34 -106.46
C ALA A 175 -5.85 1.00 -107.94
N LEU A 176 -7.09 1.15 -108.43
CA LEU A 176 -7.37 1.00 -109.86
C LEU A 176 -6.76 2.18 -110.64
N PRO A 177 -5.95 1.93 -111.68
CA PRO A 177 -5.47 3.01 -112.54
C PRO A 177 -6.65 3.62 -113.30
N GLY A 178 -6.79 4.94 -113.18
CA GLY A 178 -7.72 5.75 -113.99
C GLY A 178 -7.23 6.00 -115.41
#